data_AF-A0A519P8I0-F1
#
_entry.id   AF-A0A519P8I0-F1
#
_cell.length_a   1.000
_cell.length_b   1.000
_cell.length_c   1.000
_cell.angle_alpha   90.00
_cell.angle_beta   90.00
_cell.angle_gamma   90.00
#
_symmetry.space_group_name_H-M   'P 1'
#
loop_
_entity.id
_entity.type
_entity.pdbx_description
1 polymer ?
#
loop_
_entity_poly.entity_id
_entity_poly.type
_entity_poly.pdbx_seq_one_letter_code
_entity_poly.pdbx_strand_id
1 'polypeptide(L)'
;MSQPTLRLVLGDQLSASLSALDGLDPAHDVVLMAEVRDEATYVRHHKQKIALIFAAMRSFAAELQARGVTVRYVRIDAPENTHSIVGELHRALDDGAYASVVMTECGEWRLAQALAAFAGVAGVPVEIRADRRFICSHERFQRWA
;
A
#
# COMPACT_ATOMS: atom_id res chain seq x y z
N MET A 1 13.72 3.72 -21.65
CA MET A 1 13.47 2.76 -20.56
C MET A 1 12.43 3.39 -19.66
N SER A 2 11.31 2.71 -19.38
CA SER A 2 10.27 3.25 -18.50
C SER A 2 10.82 3.35 -17.09
N GLN A 3 10.64 4.49 -16.42
CA GLN A 3 10.98 4.59 -15.00
C GLN A 3 9.99 3.73 -14.17
N PRO A 4 10.43 3.14 -13.05
CA PRO A 4 9.66 2.16 -12.30
C PRO A 4 8.49 2.79 -11.53
N THR A 5 7.42 2.03 -11.29
CA THR A 5 6.28 2.45 -10.47
C THR A 5 6.40 1.89 -9.07
N LEU A 6 6.19 2.73 -8.05
CA LEU A 6 6.04 2.29 -6.67
C LEU A 6 4.58 1.91 -6.41
N ARG A 7 4.31 0.68 -5.97
CA ARG A 7 2.96 0.15 -5.76
C ARG A 7 2.72 -0.12 -4.30
N LEU A 8 1.82 0.62 -3.67
CA LEU A 8 1.47 0.41 -2.26
C LEU A 8 0.44 -0.72 -2.12
N VAL A 9 0.70 -1.65 -1.20
CA VAL A 9 -0.27 -2.67 -0.76
C VAL A 9 -0.43 -2.60 0.75
N LEU A 10 -1.66 -2.35 1.20
CA LEU A 10 -2.02 -2.31 2.63
C LEU A 10 -2.32 -3.69 3.20
N GLY A 11 -2.32 -3.81 4.54
CA GLY A 11 -2.48 -5.08 5.25
C GLY A 11 -3.85 -5.75 5.08
N ASP A 12 -4.87 -5.01 4.65
CA ASP A 12 -6.21 -5.50 4.33
C ASP A 12 -6.42 -5.72 2.81
N GLN A 13 -5.40 -5.45 1.99
CA GLN A 13 -5.46 -5.46 0.51
C GLN A 13 -4.74 -6.67 -0.11
N LEU A 14 -4.50 -7.74 0.66
CA LEU A 14 -3.70 -8.91 0.28
C LEU A 14 -4.40 -9.80 -0.77
N SER A 15 -4.50 -9.32 -2.01
CA SER A 15 -5.14 -9.99 -3.14
C SER A 15 -4.28 -9.87 -4.40
N ALA A 16 -4.13 -10.97 -5.14
CA ALA A 16 -3.39 -10.99 -6.40
C ALA A 16 -4.04 -10.15 -7.51
N SER A 17 -5.34 -9.88 -7.42
CA SER A 17 -6.11 -9.07 -8.38
C SER A 17 -6.40 -7.65 -7.87
N LEU A 18 -5.61 -7.18 -6.90
CA LEU A 18 -5.75 -5.83 -6.35
C LEU A 18 -5.51 -4.78 -7.45
N SER A 19 -6.32 -3.72 -7.48
CA SER A 19 -6.23 -2.71 -8.55
C SER A 19 -4.88 -1.99 -8.62
N ALA A 20 -4.18 -1.85 -7.49
CA ALA A 20 -2.81 -1.33 -7.45
C ALA A 20 -1.78 -2.21 -8.16
N LEU A 21 -2.07 -3.50 -8.36
CA LEU A 21 -1.20 -4.47 -9.03
C LEU A 21 -1.54 -4.63 -10.52
N ASP A 22 -2.62 -4.00 -11.00
CA ASP A 22 -2.96 -4.03 -12.42
C ASP A 22 -1.85 -3.37 -13.26
N GLY A 23 -1.41 -4.10 -14.30
CA GLY A 23 -0.34 -3.65 -15.19
C GLY A 23 1.04 -3.60 -14.53
N LEU A 24 1.25 -4.30 -13.41
CA LEU A 24 2.57 -4.42 -12.76
C LEU A 24 3.59 -5.05 -13.71
N ASP A 25 4.71 -4.34 -13.91
CA ASP A 25 5.88 -4.88 -14.58
C ASP A 25 6.86 -5.45 -13.54
N PRO A 26 6.97 -6.79 -13.41
CA PRO A 26 7.80 -7.40 -12.37
C PRO A 26 9.30 -7.08 -12.52
N ALA A 27 9.76 -6.69 -13.71
CA ALA A 27 11.17 -6.39 -13.96
C ALA A 27 11.57 -4.99 -13.46
N HIS A 28 10.61 -4.08 -13.29
CA HIS A 28 10.90 -2.67 -12.99
C HIS A 28 10.14 -2.17 -11.75
N ASP A 29 8.88 -2.54 -11.58
CA ASP A 29 8.04 -2.02 -10.50
C ASP A 29 8.44 -2.59 -9.14
N VAL A 30 8.20 -1.79 -8.10
CA VAL A 30 8.45 -2.17 -6.71
C VAL A 30 7.15 -2.13 -5.93
N VAL A 31 6.83 -3.21 -5.23
CA VAL A 31 5.71 -3.25 -4.28
C VAL A 31 6.20 -2.85 -2.89
N LEU A 32 5.61 -1.81 -2.31
CA LEU A 32 5.82 -1.38 -0.93
C LEU A 32 4.77 -1.99 -0.01
N MET A 33 5.23 -2.66 1.04
CA MET A 33 4.41 -3.15 2.15
C MET A 33 5.10 -2.81 3.46
N ALA A 34 4.35 -2.29 4.44
CA ALA A 34 4.93 -1.86 5.70
C ALA A 34 4.06 -2.23 6.91
N GLU A 35 4.67 -2.91 7.88
CA GLU A 35 4.11 -3.12 9.21
C GLU A 35 4.38 -1.85 10.05
N VAL A 36 3.37 -1.02 10.27
CA VAL A 36 3.53 0.29 10.94
C VAL A 36 2.75 0.38 12.26
N ARG A 37 3.22 1.20 13.19
CA ARG A 37 2.57 1.36 14.50
C ARG A 37 1.33 2.22 14.42
N ASP A 38 1.29 3.25 13.59
CA ASP A 38 0.13 4.15 13.48
C ASP A 38 -1.17 3.40 13.17
N GLU A 39 -1.08 2.37 12.34
CA GLU A 39 -2.21 1.47 12.00
C GLU A 39 -2.51 0.44 13.12
N ALA A 40 -1.56 0.20 14.03
CA ALA A 40 -1.66 -0.77 15.12
C ALA A 40 -2.02 -0.15 16.49
N THR A 41 -1.91 1.17 16.64
CA THR A 41 -2.07 1.89 17.93
C THR A 41 -3.25 2.85 17.97
N TYR A 42 -3.86 3.21 16.82
CA TYR A 42 -5.03 4.08 16.77
C TYR A 42 -6.22 3.56 17.61
N VAL A 43 -6.35 2.24 17.69
CA VAL A 43 -7.16 1.57 18.72
C VAL A 43 -6.35 0.42 19.32
N ARG A 44 -6.70 -0.01 20.54
CA ARG A 44 -6.09 -1.22 21.13
C ARG A 44 -6.56 -2.45 20.36
N HIS A 45 -5.84 -2.81 19.30
CA HIS A 45 -6.11 -4.05 18.60
C HIS A 45 -5.76 -5.26 19.47
N HIS A 46 -6.57 -6.30 19.37
CA HIS A 46 -6.28 -7.57 20.00
C HIS A 46 -4.98 -8.17 19.43
N LYS A 47 -4.13 -8.77 20.27
CA LYS A 47 -2.82 -9.32 19.85
C LYS A 47 -2.94 -10.28 18.67
N GLN A 48 -4.01 -11.08 18.63
CA GLN A 48 -4.26 -12.01 17.52
C GLN A 48 -4.57 -11.30 16.19
N LYS A 49 -5.24 -10.15 16.20
CA LYS A 49 -5.50 -9.37 14.97
C LYS A 49 -4.18 -8.89 14.36
N ILE A 50 -3.30 -8.35 15.20
CA ILE A 50 -1.97 -7.87 14.76
C ILE A 50 -1.16 -9.04 14.21
N ALA A 51 -1.10 -10.16 14.93
CA ALA A 51 -0.39 -11.35 14.50
C ALA A 51 -0.93 -11.90 13.16
N LEU A 52 -2.25 -11.95 12.99
CA LEU A 52 -2.90 -12.38 11.75
C LEU A 52 -2.50 -11.50 10.57
N ILE A 53 -2.63 -10.18 10.71
CA ILE A 53 -2.34 -9.23 9.63
C ILE A 53 -0.87 -9.32 9.24
N PHE A 54 0.06 -9.30 10.20
CA PHE A 54 1.50 -9.36 9.88
C PHE A 54 1.90 -10.71 9.27
N ALA A 55 1.36 -11.83 9.75
CA ALA A 55 1.62 -13.13 9.15
C ALA A 55 1.12 -13.18 7.69
N ALA A 56 -0.10 -12.70 7.44
CA ALA A 56 -0.68 -12.66 6.10
C ALA A 56 0.12 -11.74 5.17
N MET A 57 0.52 -10.55 5.63
CA MET A 57 1.35 -9.61 4.87
C MET A 57 2.69 -10.23 4.46
N ARG A 58 3.37 -10.92 5.39
CA ARG A 58 4.64 -11.61 5.11
C ARG A 58 4.47 -12.73 4.08
N SER A 59 3.39 -13.51 4.19
CA SER A 59 3.08 -14.56 3.21
C SER A 59 2.84 -13.95 1.83
N PHE A 60 2.02 -12.91 1.74
CA PHE A 60 1.70 -12.25 0.48
C PHE A 60 2.92 -11.60 -0.17
N ALA A 61 3.81 -10.99 0.63
CA ALA A 61 5.08 -10.47 0.15
C ALA A 61 5.96 -11.58 -0.47
N ALA A 62 6.04 -12.74 0.19
CA ALA A 62 6.77 -13.89 -0.33
C ALA A 62 6.15 -14.44 -1.63
N GLU A 63 4.82 -14.47 -1.73
CA GLU A 63 4.12 -14.87 -2.95
C GLU A 63 4.41 -13.92 -4.13
N LEU A 64 4.47 -12.61 -3.89
CA LEU A 64 4.86 -11.63 -4.90
C LEU A 64 6.32 -11.80 -5.33
N GLN A 65 7.22 -11.99 -4.37
CA GLN A 65 8.65 -12.25 -4.65
C GLN A 65 8.85 -13.53 -5.47
N ALA A 66 8.10 -14.60 -5.16
CA ALA A 66 8.13 -15.85 -5.92
C ALA A 66 7.66 -15.68 -7.38
N ARG A 67 6.89 -14.63 -7.67
CA ARG A 67 6.47 -14.23 -9.03
C ARG A 67 7.48 -13.31 -9.72
N GLY A 68 8.64 -13.06 -9.11
CA GLY A 68 9.68 -12.19 -9.65
C GLY A 68 9.47 -10.69 -9.39
N VAL A 69 8.49 -10.32 -8.55
CA VAL A 69 8.24 -8.91 -8.22
C VAL A 69 9.23 -8.45 -7.16
N THR A 70 9.82 -7.26 -7.35
CA THR A 70 10.61 -6.62 -6.29
C THR A 70 9.68 -6.12 -5.19
N VAL A 71 9.86 -6.62 -3.96
CA VAL A 71 9.05 -6.20 -2.81
C VAL A 71 9.93 -5.50 -1.78
N ARG A 72 9.65 -4.22 -1.54
CA ARG A 72 10.16 -3.44 -0.41
C ARG A 72 9.27 -3.70 0.81
N TYR A 73 9.65 -4.70 1.61
CA TYR A 73 8.91 -5.07 2.82
C TYR A 73 9.54 -4.46 4.08
N VAL A 74 8.79 -3.69 4.83
CA VAL A 74 9.25 -3.01 6.04
C VAL A 74 8.62 -3.64 7.27
N ARG A 75 9.42 -4.31 8.09
CA ARG A 75 8.95 -4.99 9.31
C ARG A 75 8.75 -4.01 10.48
N ILE A 76 7.86 -4.35 11.40
CA ILE A 76 7.51 -3.52 12.56
C ILE A 76 8.69 -3.25 13.50
N ASP A 77 9.69 -4.13 13.48
CA ASP A 77 10.90 -4.10 14.29
C ASP A 77 12.12 -3.56 13.53
N ALA A 78 11.96 -3.13 12.27
CA ALA A 78 13.05 -2.56 11.49
C ALA A 78 13.49 -1.21 12.09
N PRO A 79 14.81 -0.96 12.28
CA PRO A 79 15.31 0.28 12.89
C PRO A 79 14.90 1.55 12.14
N GLU A 80 14.85 1.48 10.81
CA GLU A 80 14.53 2.59 9.91
C GLU A 80 13.03 2.72 9.60
N ASN A 81 12.17 1.95 10.29
CA ASN A 81 10.73 2.04 10.11
C ASN A 81 10.22 3.37 10.67
N THR A 82 9.65 4.20 9.80
CA THR A 82 9.04 5.49 10.12
C THR A 82 7.75 5.38 10.92
N HIS A 83 7.23 4.16 11.07
CA HIS A 83 6.02 3.82 11.80
C HIS A 83 4.72 4.44 11.28
N SER A 84 4.73 4.96 10.04
CA SER A 84 3.55 5.44 9.32
C SER A 84 3.60 5.02 7.84
N ILE A 85 2.45 4.77 7.20
CA ILE A 85 2.41 4.42 5.77
C ILE A 85 2.96 5.57 4.91
N VAL A 86 2.59 6.81 5.24
CA VAL A 86 3.05 8.01 4.53
C VAL A 86 4.56 8.21 4.70
N GLY A 87 5.10 8.00 5.90
CA GLY A 87 6.55 8.05 6.12
C GLY A 87 7.30 7.00 5.30
N GLU A 88 6.77 5.78 5.17
CA GLU A 88 7.37 4.75 4.34
C GLU A 88 7.29 5.04 2.84
N LEU A 89 6.24 5.73 2.40
CA LEU A 89 6.14 6.23 1.03
C LEU A 89 7.21 7.30 0.75
N HIS A 90 7.36 8.29 1.64
CA HIS A 90 8.43 9.29 1.52
C HIS A 90 9.81 8.65 1.51
N ARG A 91 10.09 7.78 2.49
CA ARG A 91 11.37 7.07 2.59
C ARG A 91 11.65 6.23 1.34
N ALA A 92 10.64 5.58 0.77
CA ALA A 92 10.79 4.84 -0.47
C ALA A 92 11.14 5.77 -1.64
N LEU A 93 10.44 6.90 -1.79
CA LEU A 93 10.71 7.89 -2.84
C LEU A 93 12.06 8.59 -2.68
N ASP A 94 12.55 8.77 -1.46
CA ASP A 94 13.88 9.34 -1.19
C ASP A 94 15.00 8.34 -1.54
N ASP A 95 14.78 7.05 -1.29
CA ASP A 95 15.76 5.98 -1.54
C ASP A 95 15.86 5.55 -3.01
N GLY A 96 14.93 5.94 -3.88
CA GLY A 96 14.86 5.43 -5.25
C GLY A 96 14.12 6.35 -6.22
N ALA A 97 14.47 6.25 -7.50
CA ALA A 97 13.82 7.02 -8.56
C ALA A 97 12.61 6.26 -9.11
N TYR A 98 11.40 6.79 -8.86
CA TYR A 98 10.14 6.26 -9.37
C TYR A 98 9.46 7.26 -10.30
N ALA A 99 8.78 6.75 -11.32
CA ALA A 99 7.99 7.57 -12.24
C ALA A 99 6.67 8.00 -11.62
N SER A 100 6.10 7.16 -10.75
CA SER A 100 4.78 7.35 -10.17
C SER A 100 4.59 6.44 -8.95
N VAL A 101 3.55 6.75 -8.17
CA VAL A 101 3.02 5.88 -7.12
C VAL A 101 1.62 5.43 -7.54
N VAL A 102 1.33 4.14 -7.37
CA VAL A 102 -0.01 3.58 -7.59
C VAL A 102 -0.47 2.90 -6.30
N MET A 103 -1.73 3.12 -5.91
CA MET A 103 -2.34 2.47 -4.75
C MET A 103 -3.82 2.22 -4.97
N THR A 104 -4.40 1.26 -4.24
CA THR A 104 -5.85 1.06 -4.15
C THR A 104 -6.37 1.89 -2.99
N GLU A 105 -7.54 2.53 -3.15
CA GLU A 105 -8.21 3.27 -2.08
C GLU A 105 -8.29 2.42 -0.80
N CYS A 106 -8.07 3.06 0.35
CA CYS A 106 -8.08 2.38 1.64
C CYS A 106 -9.46 2.46 2.31
N GLY A 107 -9.75 1.51 3.20
CA GLY A 107 -11.04 1.42 3.89
C GLY A 107 -11.23 2.32 5.11
N GLU A 108 -10.26 3.19 5.45
CA GLU A 108 -10.30 4.05 6.64
C GLU A 108 -10.15 5.52 6.27
N TRP A 109 -11.13 6.35 6.67
CA TRP A 109 -11.17 7.79 6.39
C TRP A 109 -9.92 8.56 6.81
N ARG A 110 -9.32 8.22 7.95
CA ARG A 110 -8.10 8.86 8.45
C ARG A 110 -6.92 8.60 7.51
N LEU A 111 -6.72 7.32 7.14
CA LEU A 111 -5.67 6.93 6.21
C LEU A 111 -5.94 7.49 4.81
N ALA A 112 -7.19 7.53 4.35
CA ALA A 112 -7.57 8.10 3.06
C ALA A 112 -7.20 9.59 2.96
N GLN A 113 -7.47 10.36 4.02
CA GLN A 113 -7.06 11.77 4.09
C GLN A 113 -5.53 11.92 4.10
N ALA A 114 -4.81 11.07 4.83
CA ALA A 114 -3.35 11.10 4.87
C ALA A 114 -2.73 10.77 3.51
N LEU A 115 -3.26 9.76 2.79
CA LEU A 115 -2.82 9.38 1.45
C LEU A 115 -3.18 10.44 0.39
N ALA A 116 -4.34 11.08 0.52
CA ALA A 116 -4.72 12.20 -0.34
C ALA A 116 -3.81 13.43 -0.12
N ALA A 117 -3.48 13.74 1.14
CA ALA A 117 -2.53 14.80 1.47
C ALA A 117 -1.13 14.49 0.92
N PHE A 118 -0.65 13.25 1.08
CA PHE A 118 0.57 12.76 0.46
C PHE A 118 0.56 12.93 -1.07
N ALA A 119 -0.53 12.53 -1.73
CA ALA A 119 -0.68 12.68 -3.19
C ALA A 119 -0.58 14.14 -3.65
N GLY A 120 -1.02 15.10 -2.84
CA GLY A 120 -0.92 16.53 -3.12
C GLY A 120 0.48 17.13 -3.00
N VAL A 121 1.40 16.46 -2.28
CA VAL A 121 2.77 16.94 -2.02
C VAL A 121 3.87 16.04 -2.59
N ALA A 122 3.52 14.86 -3.10
CA ALA A 122 4.47 13.94 -3.69
C ALA A 122 5.14 14.56 -4.92
N GLY A 123 6.46 14.35 -5.05
CA GLY A 123 7.23 14.83 -6.21
C GLY A 123 6.96 14.07 -7.51
N VAL A 124 6.09 13.05 -7.48
CA VAL A 124 5.73 12.20 -8.61
C VAL A 124 4.21 12.04 -8.66
N PRO A 125 3.61 11.77 -9.83
CA PRO A 125 2.20 11.47 -9.94
C PRO A 125 1.78 10.33 -9.01
N VAL A 126 0.67 10.50 -8.29
CA VAL A 126 0.07 9.48 -7.43
C VAL A 126 -1.31 9.11 -7.96
N GLU A 127 -1.49 7.85 -8.33
CA GLU A 127 -2.75 7.29 -8.79
C GLU A 127 -3.42 6.48 -7.67
N ILE A 128 -4.58 6.94 -7.20
CA ILE A 128 -5.42 6.21 -6.24
C ILE A 128 -6.55 5.55 -7.01
N ARG A 129 -6.51 4.22 -7.12
CA ARG A 129 -7.46 3.39 -7.87
C ARG A 129 -8.60 2.92 -6.98
N ALA A 130 -9.80 2.81 -7.55
CA ALA A 130 -10.95 2.23 -6.87
C ALA A 130 -10.68 0.78 -6.43
N ASP A 131 -11.30 0.37 -5.33
CA ASP A 131 -11.23 -1.00 -4.84
C ASP A 131 -12.31 -1.86 -5.51
N ARG A 132 -11.89 -2.62 -6.52
CA ARG A 132 -12.78 -3.49 -7.32
C ARG A 132 -13.19 -4.78 -6.60
N ARG A 133 -12.82 -4.95 -5.33
CA ARG A 133 -13.33 -6.04 -4.47
C ARG A 133 -14.76 -5.78 -4.01
N PHE A 134 -15.20 -4.52 -4.03
CA PHE A 134 -16.58 -4.14 -3.73
C PHE A 134 -17.47 -4.20 -5.00
N ILE A 135 -18.71 -4.66 -4.83
CA ILE A 135 -19.70 -4.78 -5.92
C ILE A 135 -20.25 -3.40 -6.36
N CYS A 136 -20.14 -2.41 -5.50
CA CYS A 136 -20.67 -1.06 -5.70
C CYS A 136 -19.56 -0.04 -5.47
N SER A 137 -19.30 0.81 -6.46
CA SER A 137 -18.38 1.96 -6.29
C SER A 137 -19.04 3.06 -5.46
N HIS A 138 -18.23 3.95 -4.91
CA HIS A 138 -18.70 5.17 -4.24
C HIS A 138 -19.69 5.96 -5.11
N GLU A 139 -19.34 6.21 -6.37
CA GLU A 139 -20.20 6.92 -7.34
C GLU A 139 -21.52 6.20 -7.60
N ARG A 140 -21.50 4.86 -7.72
CA ARG A 140 -22.72 4.07 -7.93
C ARG A 140 -23.62 4.14 -6.69
N PHE A 141 -23.05 4.06 -5.49
CA PHE A 141 -23.81 4.14 -4.25
C PHE A 141 -24.41 5.53 -4.05
N GLN A 142 -23.65 6.59 -4.31
CA GLN A 142 -24.10 7.99 -4.22
C GLN A 142 -25.24 8.31 -5.19
N ARG A 143 -25.25 7.72 -6.39
CA ARG A 143 -26.36 7.88 -7.33
C ARG A 143 -27.64 7.15 -6.91
N TRP A 144 -27.51 6.14 -6.06
CA TRP A 144 -28.64 5.31 -5.61
C TRP A 144 -29.32 5.87 -4.36
N ALA A 145 -28.56 6.49 -3.43
CA ALA A 145 -29.01 6.95 -2.12
C ALA A 145 -29.48 8.41 -2.07
#